data_AF-A0A7J6U960-F1
#
_entry.id   AF-A0A7J6U960-F1
#
_cell.length_a   1.000
_cell.length_b   1.000
_cell.length_c   1.000
_cell.angle_alpha   90.00
_cell.angle_beta   90.00
_cell.angle_gamma   90.00
#
_symmetry.space_group_name_H-M   'P 1'
#
loop_
_entity.id
_entity.type
_entity.pdbx_description
1 polymer ?
#
loop_
_entity_poly.entity_id
_entity_poly.type
_entity_poly.pdbx_seq_one_letter_code
_entity_poly.pdbx_strand_id
1 'polypeptide(L)'
;PFVPTLVSALINANELSEAIHTLGATTFVQQVELPPLAVIEPLLVRALKDTSTKTDIKRKVFVIVDNMCKLIDDPSHCRPFEGDMLELLDRAREEVSDPEARDVATRAYRTLKRLSETAADNAQKAVTLDEETVAATARGVLARTAPALLEDVSYCCFKPFCTVAQHLAKANMWTDEQWTACLNDYLSLFTEDSEAGVLDVRDALKER
;
A
#
# COMPACT_ATOMS: atom_id res chain seq x y z
N PRO A 1 21.81 6.89 -8.94
CA PRO A 1 23.08 7.15 -8.20
C PRO A 1 23.44 6.08 -7.16
N PHE A 2 22.49 5.66 -6.30
CA PHE A 2 22.76 4.74 -5.19
C PHE A 2 22.75 3.25 -5.54
N VAL A 3 21.99 2.84 -6.56
CA VAL A 3 21.77 1.42 -6.88
C VAL A 3 23.06 0.62 -7.07
N PRO A 4 24.09 1.09 -7.82
CA PRO A 4 25.33 0.33 -7.98
C PRO A 4 26.06 0.07 -6.65
N THR A 5 26.08 1.06 -5.76
CA THR A 5 26.70 0.94 -4.42
C THR A 5 25.92 -0.03 -3.54
N LEU A 6 24.58 0.02 -3.57
CA LEU A 6 23.74 -0.91 -2.82
C LEU A 6 23.95 -2.35 -3.30
N VAL A 7 24.00 -2.57 -4.63
CA VAL A 7 24.24 -3.88 -5.22
C VAL A 7 25.64 -4.40 -4.89
N SER A 8 26.66 -3.53 -4.93
CA SER A 8 28.03 -3.90 -4.51
C SER A 8 28.07 -4.34 -3.04
N ALA A 9 27.41 -3.59 -2.15
CA ALA A 9 27.35 -3.92 -0.72
C ALA A 9 26.54 -5.19 -0.40
N LEU A 10 25.61 -5.59 -1.28
CA LEU A 10 24.94 -6.90 -1.20
C LEU A 10 25.87 -8.06 -1.56
N ILE A 11 26.92 -7.83 -2.35
CA ILE A 11 27.91 -8.86 -2.70
C ILE A 11 29.03 -8.86 -1.65
N ASN A 12 29.53 -7.68 -1.30
CA ASN A 12 30.70 -7.47 -0.44
C ASN A 12 30.29 -7.06 0.98
N ALA A 13 30.42 -7.99 1.95
CA ALA A 13 30.08 -7.73 3.35
C ALA A 13 30.86 -6.52 3.96
N ASN A 14 32.09 -6.27 3.49
CA ASN A 14 32.94 -5.19 3.98
C ASN A 14 32.38 -3.80 3.65
N GLU A 15 31.57 -3.68 2.59
CA GLU A 15 30.98 -2.41 2.13
C GLU A 15 29.62 -2.12 2.80
N LEU A 16 29.04 -3.11 3.50
CA LEU A 16 27.71 -3.02 4.09
C LEU A 16 27.58 -1.84 5.06
N SER A 17 28.55 -1.69 5.98
CA SER A 17 28.55 -0.61 6.98
C SER A 17 28.59 0.78 6.33
N GLU A 18 29.39 0.95 5.29
CA GLU A 18 29.53 2.21 4.56
C GLU A 18 28.27 2.52 3.72
N ALA A 19 27.70 1.49 3.08
CA ALA A 19 26.44 1.63 2.34
C ALA A 19 25.29 2.06 3.25
N ILE A 20 25.14 1.44 4.44
CA ILE A 20 24.13 1.85 5.43
C ILE A 20 24.40 3.27 5.93
N HIS A 21 25.65 3.64 6.15
CA HIS A 21 26.00 5.00 6.58
C HIS A 21 25.59 6.04 5.54
N THR A 22 25.88 5.79 4.27
CA THR A 22 25.57 6.69 3.16
C THR A 22 24.06 6.76 2.91
N LEU A 23 23.37 5.62 2.99
CA LEU A 23 21.91 5.57 2.88
C LEU A 23 21.22 6.34 4.02
N GLY A 24 21.72 6.20 5.26
CA GLY A 24 21.21 6.93 6.42
C GLY A 24 21.47 8.44 6.38
N ALA A 25 22.43 8.91 5.58
CA ALA A 25 22.64 10.33 5.32
C ALA A 25 21.69 10.88 4.24
N THR A 26 20.95 10.01 3.55
CA THR A 26 20.00 10.42 2.52
C THR A 26 18.66 10.78 3.17
N THR A 27 18.20 12.00 2.93
CA THR A 27 16.86 12.43 3.30
C THR A 27 15.88 11.96 2.22
N PHE A 28 14.99 11.05 2.57
CA PHE A 28 13.88 10.68 1.70
C PHE A 28 12.83 11.79 1.74
N VAL A 29 12.60 12.43 0.60
CA VAL A 29 11.68 13.60 0.46
C VAL A 29 10.49 13.30 -0.44
N GLN A 30 10.59 12.25 -1.25
CA GLN A 30 9.55 11.83 -2.19
C GLN A 30 8.83 10.60 -1.67
N GLN A 31 7.60 10.38 -2.16
CA GLN A 31 6.86 9.15 -1.90
C GLN A 31 7.70 7.95 -2.31
N VAL A 32 7.71 6.94 -1.44
CA VAL A 32 8.51 5.74 -1.65
C VAL A 32 7.62 4.66 -2.26
N GLU A 33 7.90 4.35 -3.52
CA GLU A 33 7.22 3.29 -4.26
C GLU A 33 7.88 1.91 -4.05
N LEU A 34 7.22 0.87 -4.56
CA LEU A 34 7.69 -0.51 -4.47
C LEU A 34 9.11 -0.76 -5.05
N PRO A 35 9.51 -0.21 -6.23
CA PRO A 35 10.81 -0.56 -6.81
C PRO A 35 12.02 -0.11 -5.97
N PRO A 36 12.08 1.12 -5.40
CA PRO A 36 13.13 1.49 -4.45
C PRO A 36 13.17 0.60 -3.20
N LEU A 37 12.00 0.25 -2.65
CA LEU A 37 11.89 -0.61 -1.47
C LEU A 37 12.48 -1.99 -1.72
N ALA A 38 12.19 -2.60 -2.87
CA ALA A 38 12.68 -3.92 -3.24
C ALA A 38 14.22 -4.01 -3.35
N VAL A 39 14.89 -2.89 -3.64
CA VAL A 39 16.37 -2.84 -3.73
C VAL A 39 17.01 -2.57 -2.36
N ILE A 40 16.35 -1.78 -1.52
CA ILE A 40 16.90 -1.37 -0.21
C ILE A 40 16.66 -2.43 0.87
N GLU A 41 15.49 -3.07 0.87
CA GLU A 41 15.11 -4.10 1.84
C GLU A 41 16.17 -5.19 2.07
N PRO A 42 16.73 -5.86 1.04
CA PRO A 42 17.68 -6.95 1.27
C PRO A 42 18.98 -6.48 1.92
N LEU A 43 19.37 -5.21 1.70
CA LEU A 43 20.54 -4.62 2.33
C LEU A 43 20.30 -4.40 3.82
N LEU A 44 19.12 -3.87 4.17
CA LEU A 44 18.74 -3.61 5.55
C LEU A 44 18.58 -4.94 6.33
N VAL A 45 17.94 -5.94 5.74
CA VAL A 45 17.79 -7.27 6.34
C VAL A 45 19.15 -7.91 6.59
N ARG A 46 20.06 -7.85 5.62
CA ARG A 46 21.43 -8.37 5.80
C ARG A 46 22.14 -7.71 6.97
N ALA A 47 22.06 -6.38 7.09
CA ALA A 47 22.68 -5.65 8.19
C ALA A 47 22.15 -6.06 9.57
N LEU A 48 20.85 -6.37 9.67
CA LEU A 48 20.25 -6.83 10.93
C LEU A 48 20.54 -8.31 11.25
N LYS A 49 20.58 -9.18 10.24
CA LYS A 49 20.89 -10.62 10.38
C LYS A 49 22.36 -10.88 10.68
N ASP A 50 23.27 -10.01 10.23
CA ASP A 50 24.70 -10.16 10.49
C ASP A 50 25.05 -9.82 11.96
N THR A 51 25.55 -10.82 12.68
CA THR A 51 25.96 -10.72 14.09
C THR A 51 27.18 -9.82 14.27
N SER A 52 28.03 -9.65 13.25
CA SER A 52 29.20 -8.78 13.27
C SER A 52 28.84 -7.29 13.15
N THR A 53 27.60 -6.99 12.74
CA THR A 53 27.12 -5.61 12.62
C THR A 53 27.04 -4.95 13.99
N LYS A 54 27.74 -3.82 14.12
CA LYS A 54 27.75 -3.00 15.34
C LYS A 54 26.39 -2.37 15.63
N THR A 55 26.09 -2.15 16.90
CA THR A 55 24.80 -1.61 17.37
C THR A 55 24.47 -0.23 16.78
N ASP A 56 25.48 0.62 16.54
CA ASP A 56 25.29 1.93 15.92
C ASP A 56 24.81 1.83 14.46
N ILE A 57 25.28 0.83 13.72
CA ILE A 57 24.80 0.52 12.36
C ILE A 57 23.39 -0.06 12.41
N LYS A 58 23.09 -0.98 13.33
CA LYS A 58 21.71 -1.50 13.52
C LYS A 58 20.72 -0.38 13.85
N ARG A 59 21.11 0.55 14.72
CA ARG A 59 20.31 1.75 15.03
C ARG A 59 20.05 2.59 13.77
N LYS A 60 21.05 2.81 12.91
CA LYS A 60 20.85 3.52 11.62
C LYS A 60 19.88 2.78 10.71
N VAL A 61 19.94 1.46 10.63
CA VAL A 61 18.97 0.66 9.88
C VAL A 61 17.54 0.93 10.39
N PHE A 62 17.32 0.91 11.70
CA PHE A 62 16.00 1.19 12.28
C PHE A 62 15.48 2.60 11.91
N VAL A 63 16.36 3.61 11.93
CA VAL A 63 16.01 4.98 11.50
C VAL A 63 15.62 5.01 10.02
N ILE A 64 16.38 4.32 9.16
CA ILE A 64 16.09 4.26 7.71
C ILE A 64 14.71 3.62 7.49
N VAL A 65 14.43 2.48 8.13
CA VAL A 65 13.14 1.79 8.01
C VAL A 65 11.99 2.68 8.47
N ASP A 66 12.10 3.31 9.65
CA ASP A 66 11.05 4.19 10.18
C ASP A 66 10.77 5.39 9.26
N ASN A 67 11.82 6.02 8.72
CA ASN A 67 11.67 7.16 7.82
C ASN A 67 11.10 6.77 6.45
N MET A 68 11.53 5.64 5.88
CA MET A 68 11.02 5.16 4.60
C MET A 68 9.56 4.74 4.69
N CYS A 69 9.17 4.02 5.75
CA CYS A 69 7.80 3.57 5.94
C CYS A 69 6.81 4.75 6.05
N LYS A 70 7.21 5.88 6.64
CA LYS A 70 6.35 7.09 6.72
C LYS A 70 6.04 7.73 5.37
N LEU A 71 6.80 7.39 4.33
CA LEU A 71 6.64 7.94 2.98
C LEU A 71 5.93 6.98 2.02
N ILE A 72 5.46 5.84 2.53
CA ILE A 72 4.64 4.90 1.76
C ILE A 72 3.21 5.40 1.79
N ASP A 73 2.70 5.77 0.62
CA ASP A 73 1.32 6.25 0.44
C ASP A 73 0.34 5.09 0.25
N ASP A 74 0.68 4.13 -0.64
CA ASP A 74 -0.05 2.88 -0.78
C ASP A 74 0.53 1.81 0.17
N PRO A 75 -0.23 1.37 1.20
CA PRO A 75 0.20 0.32 2.11
C PRO A 75 0.58 -0.98 1.40
N SER A 76 0.04 -1.26 0.21
CA SER A 76 0.36 -2.46 -0.57
C SER A 76 1.85 -2.55 -0.93
N HIS A 77 2.54 -1.40 -1.02
CA HIS A 77 3.97 -1.34 -1.33
C HIS A 77 4.87 -1.81 -0.18
N CYS A 78 4.35 -1.94 1.05
CA CYS A 78 5.16 -2.38 2.18
C CYS A 78 5.40 -3.90 2.21
N ARG A 79 4.76 -4.68 1.34
CA ARG A 79 4.88 -6.15 1.25
C ARG A 79 6.31 -6.71 1.32
N PRO A 80 7.34 -6.13 0.66
CA PRO A 80 8.70 -6.63 0.78
C PRO A 80 9.23 -6.61 2.22
N PHE A 81 8.76 -5.67 3.04
CA PHE A 81 9.18 -5.49 4.44
C PHE A 81 8.36 -6.34 5.43
N GLU A 82 7.23 -6.92 5.03
CA GLU A 82 6.29 -7.55 5.98
C GLU A 82 6.79 -8.87 6.59
N GLY A 83 7.68 -9.57 5.91
CA GLY A 83 8.23 -10.84 6.40
C GLY A 83 9.45 -10.63 7.29
N ASP A 84 10.63 -10.70 6.69
CA ASP A 84 11.91 -10.67 7.40
C ASP A 84 12.09 -9.40 8.24
N MET A 85 11.73 -8.21 7.74
CA MET A 85 11.99 -6.97 8.47
C MET A 85 11.13 -6.84 9.73
N LEU A 86 9.85 -7.20 9.66
CA LEU A 86 8.94 -7.12 10.79
C LEU A 86 9.40 -8.02 11.94
N GLU A 87 9.80 -9.26 11.63
CA GLU A 87 10.35 -10.21 12.59
C GLU A 87 11.67 -9.70 13.21
N LEU A 88 12.57 -9.17 12.38
CA LEU A 88 13.85 -8.64 12.86
C LEU A 88 13.68 -7.43 13.78
N LEU A 89 12.72 -6.55 13.49
CA LEU A 89 12.41 -5.40 14.34
C LEU A 89 11.76 -5.83 15.66
N ASP A 90 10.93 -6.88 15.65
CA ASP A 90 10.31 -7.43 16.86
C ASP A 90 11.33 -8.10 17.77
N ARG A 91 12.31 -8.80 17.19
CA ARG A 91 13.44 -9.32 17.97
C ARG A 91 14.33 -8.20 18.49
N ALA A 92 14.62 -7.20 17.66
CA ALA A 92 15.50 -6.10 18.03
C ALA A 92 14.98 -5.26 19.21
N ARG A 93 13.66 -5.08 19.34
CA ARG A 93 13.09 -4.36 20.50
C ARG A 93 13.22 -5.11 21.83
N GLU A 94 13.52 -6.41 21.82
CA GLU A 94 13.69 -7.22 23.04
C GLU A 94 15.17 -7.53 23.30
N GLU A 95 15.89 -7.93 22.25
CA GLU A 95 17.27 -8.45 22.36
C GLU A 95 18.33 -7.33 22.40
N VAL A 96 18.07 -6.14 21.85
CA VAL A 96 19.07 -5.06 21.80
C VAL A 96 19.27 -4.44 23.19
N SER A 97 20.52 -4.49 23.66
CA SER A 97 20.90 -3.98 24.99
C SER A 97 20.87 -2.45 25.07
N ASP A 98 21.20 -1.76 23.98
CA ASP A 98 21.21 -0.30 23.92
C ASP A 98 19.78 0.27 23.98
N PRO A 99 19.42 1.05 25.01
CA PRO A 99 18.06 1.58 25.18
C PRO A 99 17.63 2.47 24.02
N GLU A 100 18.54 3.26 23.46
CA GLU A 100 18.23 4.19 22.37
C GLU A 100 17.90 3.43 21.08
N ALA A 101 18.72 2.44 20.71
CA ALA A 101 18.47 1.57 19.57
C ALA A 101 17.16 0.78 19.73
N ARG A 102 16.84 0.32 20.95
CA ARG A 102 15.57 -0.36 21.25
C ARG A 102 14.37 0.55 21.06
N ASP A 103 14.45 1.80 21.49
CA ASP A 103 13.37 2.79 21.29
C ASP A 103 13.15 3.09 19.81
N VAL A 104 14.24 3.21 19.03
CA VAL A 104 14.16 3.41 17.58
C VAL A 104 13.56 2.18 16.89
N ALA A 105 14.02 0.97 17.22
CA ALA A 105 13.46 -0.28 16.70
C ALA A 105 11.96 -0.41 17.02
N THR A 106 11.55 -0.03 18.23
CA THR A 106 10.15 -0.05 18.65
C THR A 106 9.29 0.88 17.81
N ARG A 107 9.76 2.11 17.52
CA ARG A 107 9.08 3.05 16.63
C ARG A 107 8.99 2.50 15.21
N ALA A 108 10.11 2.02 14.64
CA ALA A 108 10.16 1.46 13.30
C ALA A 108 9.16 0.29 13.14
N TYR A 109 9.12 -0.64 14.10
CA TYR A 109 8.15 -1.73 14.10
C TYR A 109 6.71 -1.22 14.13
N ARG A 110 6.38 -0.24 14.99
CA ARG A 110 5.00 0.26 15.07
C ARG A 110 4.56 0.90 13.75
N THR A 111 5.45 1.66 13.13
CA THR A 111 5.19 2.27 11.81
C THR A 111 4.95 1.20 10.76
N LEU A 112 5.83 0.20 10.66
CA LEU A 112 5.72 -0.87 9.67
C LEU A 112 4.51 -1.79 9.92
N LYS A 113 4.26 -2.17 11.18
CA LYS A 113 3.10 -3.01 11.56
C LYS A 113 1.77 -2.35 11.19
N ARG A 114 1.63 -1.05 11.46
CA ARG A 114 0.42 -0.30 11.10
C ARG A 114 0.19 -0.29 9.58
N LEU A 115 1.25 -0.12 8.79
CA LEU A 115 1.16 -0.18 7.33
C LEU A 115 0.73 -1.57 6.86
N SER A 116 1.31 -2.62 7.44
CA SER A 116 0.97 -3.99 7.10
C SER A 116 -0.48 -4.35 7.45
N GLU A 117 -0.96 -3.95 8.62
CA GLU A 117 -2.35 -4.12 9.03
C GLU A 117 -3.30 -3.39 8.06
N THR A 118 -2.95 -2.15 7.68
CA THR A 118 -3.73 -1.39 6.69
C THR A 118 -3.73 -2.07 5.31
N ALA A 119 -2.59 -2.64 4.89
CA ALA A 119 -2.47 -3.37 3.63
C ALA A 119 -3.31 -4.66 3.64
N ALA A 120 -3.32 -5.37 4.75
CA ALA A 120 -4.14 -6.57 4.95
C ALA A 120 -5.64 -6.24 4.94
N ASP A 121 -6.04 -5.17 5.64
CA ASP A 121 -7.43 -4.68 5.64
C ASP A 121 -7.88 -4.28 4.23
N ASN A 122 -7.04 -3.56 3.48
CA ASN A 122 -7.32 -3.18 2.10
C ASN A 122 -7.43 -4.39 1.19
N ALA A 123 -6.54 -5.39 1.34
CA ALA A 123 -6.61 -6.62 0.58
C ALA A 123 -7.87 -7.43 0.91
N GLN A 124 -8.27 -7.48 2.19
CA GLN A 124 -9.49 -8.14 2.61
C GLN A 124 -10.73 -7.46 2.03
N LYS A 125 -10.78 -6.12 2.03
CA LYS A 125 -11.85 -5.34 1.38
C LYS A 125 -11.91 -5.58 -0.13
N ALA A 126 -10.76 -5.68 -0.79
CA ALA A 126 -10.70 -6.01 -2.20
C ALA A 126 -11.24 -7.44 -2.49
N VAL A 127 -11.09 -8.37 -1.54
CA VAL A 127 -11.65 -9.72 -1.62
C VAL A 127 -13.16 -9.74 -1.35
N THR A 128 -13.66 -8.92 -0.42
CA THR A 128 -15.11 -8.81 -0.13
C THR A 128 -15.88 -8.10 -1.24
N LEU A 129 -15.24 -7.21 -2.00
CA LEU A 129 -15.81 -6.59 -3.20
C LEU A 129 -15.71 -7.52 -4.41
N ASP A 130 -16.31 -8.70 -4.28
CA ASP A 130 -16.49 -9.63 -5.38
C ASP A 130 -17.53 -9.12 -6.39
N GLU A 131 -17.59 -9.76 -7.55
CA GLU A 131 -18.43 -9.31 -8.66
C GLU A 131 -19.92 -9.27 -8.29
N GLU A 132 -20.36 -10.22 -7.46
CA GLU A 132 -21.74 -10.34 -7.02
C GLU A 132 -22.11 -9.24 -6.03
N THR A 133 -21.24 -8.93 -5.05
CA THR A 133 -21.47 -7.86 -4.08
C THR A 133 -21.52 -6.48 -4.73
N VAL A 134 -20.64 -6.22 -5.70
CA VAL A 134 -20.64 -4.96 -6.46
C VAL A 134 -21.93 -4.82 -7.26
N ALA A 135 -22.34 -5.87 -7.98
CA ALA A 135 -23.56 -5.85 -8.77
C ALA A 135 -24.83 -5.73 -7.91
N ALA A 136 -24.87 -6.36 -6.73
CA ALA A 136 -25.96 -6.22 -5.78
C ALA A 136 -26.05 -4.81 -5.20
N THR A 137 -24.92 -4.19 -4.85
CA THR A 137 -24.85 -2.83 -4.32
C THR A 137 -25.25 -1.81 -5.37
N ALA A 138 -24.70 -1.91 -6.58
CA ALA A 138 -25.05 -1.04 -7.70
C ALA A 138 -26.55 -1.14 -8.05
N ARG A 139 -27.13 -2.35 -8.06
CA ARG A 139 -28.58 -2.53 -8.24
C ARG A 139 -29.40 -1.82 -7.16
N GLY A 140 -29.02 -1.96 -5.89
CA GLY A 140 -29.75 -1.33 -4.78
C GLY A 140 -29.76 0.19 -4.85
N VAL A 141 -28.63 0.79 -5.24
CA VAL A 141 -28.49 2.24 -5.39
C VAL A 141 -29.22 2.74 -6.64
N LEU A 142 -28.92 2.14 -7.80
CA LEU A 142 -29.40 2.60 -9.11
C LEU A 142 -30.87 2.29 -9.36
N ALA A 143 -31.51 1.43 -8.56
CA ALA A 143 -32.96 1.24 -8.62
C ALA A 143 -33.76 2.54 -8.44
N ARG A 144 -33.19 3.53 -7.72
CA ARG A 144 -33.81 4.85 -7.53
C ARG A 144 -33.41 5.87 -8.59
N THR A 145 -32.16 5.81 -9.07
CA THR A 145 -31.56 6.86 -9.92
C THR A 145 -31.62 6.54 -11.41
N ALA A 146 -31.51 5.26 -11.79
CA ALA A 146 -31.46 4.80 -13.18
C ALA A 146 -32.06 3.38 -13.33
N PRO A 147 -33.37 3.18 -13.06
CA PRO A 147 -33.99 1.85 -13.10
C PRO A 147 -33.93 1.20 -14.49
N ALA A 148 -33.95 1.98 -15.58
CA ALA A 148 -33.88 1.50 -16.96
C ALA A 148 -32.54 0.80 -17.31
N LEU A 149 -31.47 1.11 -16.58
CA LEU A 149 -30.18 0.41 -16.73
C LEU A 149 -30.25 -1.04 -16.22
N LEU A 150 -31.17 -1.33 -15.29
CA LEU A 150 -31.29 -2.63 -14.63
C LEU A 150 -32.17 -3.62 -15.40
N GLU A 151 -32.79 -3.18 -16.50
CA GLU A 151 -33.60 -4.04 -17.38
C GLU A 151 -32.70 -5.03 -18.13
N ASP A 152 -33.24 -6.22 -18.45
CA ASP A 152 -32.47 -7.29 -19.12
C ASP A 152 -31.85 -6.85 -20.45
N VAL A 153 -32.50 -5.93 -21.17
CA VAL A 153 -32.01 -5.37 -22.44
C VAL A 153 -30.75 -4.52 -22.25
N SER A 154 -30.59 -3.91 -21.07
CA SER A 154 -29.48 -3.03 -20.69
C SER A 154 -28.34 -3.77 -19.97
N TYR A 155 -28.44 -5.10 -19.85
CA TYR A 155 -27.44 -5.94 -19.16
C TYR A 155 -26.01 -5.75 -19.72
N CYS A 156 -25.88 -5.51 -21.03
CA CYS A 156 -24.61 -5.25 -21.70
C CYS A 156 -23.94 -3.93 -21.28
N CYS A 157 -24.69 -2.97 -20.72
CA CYS A 157 -24.17 -1.73 -20.15
C CYS A 157 -23.95 -1.85 -18.64
N PHE A 158 -24.87 -2.52 -17.94
CA PHE A 158 -24.79 -2.71 -16.49
C PHE A 158 -23.59 -3.57 -16.07
N LYS A 159 -23.29 -4.62 -16.84
CA LYS A 159 -22.19 -5.52 -16.52
C LYS A 159 -20.81 -4.84 -16.58
N PRO A 160 -20.43 -4.14 -17.67
CA PRO A 160 -19.20 -3.35 -17.71
C PRO A 160 -19.14 -2.26 -16.64
N PHE A 161 -20.26 -1.58 -16.35
CA PHE A 161 -20.33 -0.60 -15.27
C PHE A 161 -19.89 -1.20 -13.93
N CYS A 162 -20.44 -2.36 -13.57
CA CYS A 162 -20.07 -3.05 -12.33
C CYS A 162 -18.60 -3.50 -12.33
N THR A 163 -18.08 -3.99 -13.46
CA THR A 163 -16.69 -4.41 -13.59
C THR A 163 -15.72 -3.23 -13.43
N VAL A 164 -16.01 -2.08 -14.07
CA VAL A 164 -15.18 -0.87 -13.93
C VAL A 164 -15.24 -0.33 -12.50
N ALA A 165 -16.43 -0.27 -11.88
CA ALA A 165 -16.59 0.11 -10.48
C ALA A 165 -15.80 -0.81 -9.54
N GLN A 166 -15.82 -2.13 -9.79
CA GLN A 166 -15.03 -3.09 -9.03
C GLN A 166 -13.53 -2.84 -9.17
N HIS A 167 -13.03 -2.58 -10.39
CA HIS A 167 -11.61 -2.31 -10.61
C HIS A 167 -11.15 -1.01 -9.93
N LEU A 168 -11.95 0.06 -9.99
CA LEU A 168 -11.66 1.30 -9.30
C LEU A 168 -11.59 1.10 -7.77
N ALA A 169 -12.57 0.38 -7.21
CA ALA A 169 -12.59 0.07 -5.79
C ALA A 169 -11.40 -0.81 -5.36
N LYS A 170 -11.06 -1.84 -6.14
CA LYS A 170 -9.89 -2.71 -5.89
C LYS A 170 -8.55 -1.99 -6.03
N ALA A 171 -8.47 -1.00 -6.90
CA ALA A 171 -7.30 -0.13 -7.05
C ALA A 171 -7.22 0.96 -5.97
N ASN A 172 -8.14 0.95 -4.99
CA ASN A 172 -8.24 1.96 -3.93
C ASN A 172 -8.39 3.40 -4.48
N MET A 173 -8.92 3.54 -5.69
CA MET A 173 -9.20 4.82 -6.32
C MET A 173 -10.58 5.27 -5.86
N TRP A 174 -10.66 6.27 -4.97
CA TRP A 174 -11.93 6.71 -4.36
C TRP A 174 -12.27 8.19 -4.61
N THR A 175 -11.57 8.84 -5.55
CA THR A 175 -11.83 10.25 -5.87
C THR A 175 -13.04 10.40 -6.79
N ASP A 176 -13.81 11.48 -6.59
CA ASP A 176 -15.02 11.83 -7.34
C ASP A 176 -14.73 11.89 -8.85
N GLU A 177 -13.63 12.55 -9.21
CA GLU A 177 -13.17 12.78 -10.59
C GLU A 177 -12.87 11.46 -11.32
N GLN A 178 -12.21 10.50 -10.66
CA GLN A 178 -11.89 9.22 -11.27
C GLN A 178 -13.15 8.37 -11.52
N TRP A 179 -14.07 8.34 -10.56
CA TRP A 179 -15.30 7.57 -10.69
C TRP A 179 -16.22 8.15 -11.76
N THR A 180 -16.46 9.46 -11.73
CA THR A 180 -17.28 10.14 -12.74
C THR A 180 -16.68 10.02 -14.13
N ALA A 181 -15.38 10.24 -14.30
CA ALA A 181 -14.72 10.12 -15.60
C ALA A 181 -14.81 8.71 -16.22
N CYS A 182 -14.86 7.65 -15.40
CA CYS A 182 -14.91 6.27 -15.88
C CYS A 182 -16.31 5.70 -16.04
N LEU A 183 -17.28 6.17 -15.26
CA LEU A 183 -18.60 5.54 -15.14
C LEU A 183 -19.77 6.40 -15.61
N ASN A 184 -19.58 7.72 -15.76
CA ASN A 184 -20.67 8.64 -16.09
C ASN A 184 -21.30 8.33 -17.45
N ASP A 185 -20.49 8.01 -18.46
CA ASP A 185 -20.95 7.70 -19.83
C ASP A 185 -21.90 6.47 -19.87
N TYR A 186 -21.81 5.57 -18.90
CA TYR A 186 -22.72 4.43 -18.79
C TYR A 186 -24.08 4.84 -18.23
N LEU A 187 -24.12 5.80 -17.29
CA LEU A 187 -25.35 6.24 -16.62
C LEU A 187 -26.07 7.37 -17.37
N SER A 188 -25.33 8.23 -18.07
CA SER A 188 -25.89 9.37 -18.81
C SER A 188 -26.83 8.96 -19.94
N LEU A 189 -26.77 7.70 -20.38
CA LEU A 189 -27.71 7.11 -21.35
C LEU A 189 -29.10 6.85 -20.76
N PHE A 190 -29.24 6.82 -19.43
CA PHE A 190 -30.45 6.37 -18.73
C PHE A 190 -30.98 7.39 -17.71
N THR A 191 -30.19 8.38 -17.30
CA THR A 191 -30.60 9.43 -16.34
C THR A 191 -29.83 10.74 -16.55
N GLU A 192 -30.45 11.87 -16.24
CA GLU A 192 -29.81 13.20 -16.23
C GLU A 192 -28.96 13.41 -14.96
N ASP A 193 -29.28 12.70 -13.87
CA ASP A 193 -28.56 12.73 -12.60
C ASP A 193 -27.42 11.69 -12.55
N SER A 194 -26.75 11.49 -13.69
CA SER A 194 -25.79 10.40 -13.88
C SER A 194 -24.58 10.52 -12.96
N GLU A 195 -24.05 11.72 -12.76
CA GLU A 195 -22.91 11.96 -11.85
C GLU A 195 -23.27 11.63 -10.41
N ALA A 196 -24.44 12.07 -9.93
CA ALA A 196 -24.93 11.74 -8.59
C ALA A 196 -25.09 10.23 -8.41
N GLY A 197 -25.66 9.54 -9.42
CA GLY A 197 -25.77 8.08 -9.41
C GLY A 197 -24.43 7.35 -9.33
N VAL A 198 -23.39 7.84 -10.01
CA VAL A 198 -22.02 7.28 -9.91
C VAL A 198 -21.48 7.45 -8.49
N LEU A 199 -21.62 8.66 -7.91
CA LEU A 199 -21.10 8.97 -6.59
C LEU A 199 -21.83 8.18 -5.49
N ASP A 200 -23.15 8.01 -5.60
CA ASP A 200 -23.93 7.19 -4.67
C ASP A 200 -23.47 5.73 -4.69
N VAL A 201 -23.19 5.17 -5.88
CA VAL A 201 -22.66 3.79 -6.01
C VAL A 201 -21.29 3.69 -5.38
N ARG A 202 -20.41 4.66 -5.63
CA ARG A 202 -19.07 4.72 -5.01
C ARG A 202 -19.17 4.72 -3.49
N ASP A 203 -19.99 5.61 -2.93
CA ASP A 203 -20.09 5.79 -1.48
C ASP A 203 -20.65 4.52 -0.82
N ALA A 204 -21.66 3.90 -1.43
CA ALA A 204 -22.18 2.60 -0.97
C ALA A 204 -21.15 1.47 -1.04
N LEU A 205 -20.25 1.48 -2.03
CA LEU A 205 -19.15 0.51 -2.14
C LEU A 205 -18.00 0.81 -1.16
N LYS A 206 -17.79 2.06 -0.79
CA LYS A 206 -16.75 2.49 0.16
C LYS A 206 -17.10 2.14 1.61
N GLU A 207 -18.39 2.05 1.93
CA GLU A 207 -18.92 1.65 3.24
C GLU A 207 -18.92 0.13 3.48
N ARG A 208 -18.69 -0.68 2.42
CA ARG A 208 -18.63 -2.15 2.48
C ARG A 208 -17.23 -2.67 2.79
#